data_AF-A0A833LS10-F1
#
_entry.id   AF-A0A833LS10-F1
#
_cell.length_a   1.000
_cell.length_b   1.000
_cell.length_c   1.000
_cell.angle_alpha   90.00
_cell.angle_beta   90.00
_cell.angle_gamma   90.00
#
_symmetry.space_group_name_H-M   'P 1'
#
loop_
_entity.id
_entity.type
_entity.pdbx_description
1 polymer ?
#
loop_
_entity_poly.entity_id
_entity_poly.type
_entity_poly.pdbx_seq_one_letter_code
_entity_poly.pdbx_strand_id
1 'polypeptide(L)' 'MKDMIREAVLSQTQPFTLRQVRDYIEAQFPGAAAKIPSERYSKELYALRVSERLFDISSKGEKGGAHVYKLKAA' A
#
# COMPACT_ATOMS: atom_id res chain seq x y z
N MET A 1 11.62 -7.49 -2.11
CA MET A 1 10.19 -7.19 -2.38
C MET A 1 9.50 -6.64 -1.14
N LYS A 2 9.53 -7.35 0.01
CA LYS A 2 8.92 -6.86 1.26
C LYS A 2 9.49 -5.51 1.74
N ASP A 3 10.82 -5.33 1.70
CA ASP A 3 11.44 -4.05 2.10
C ASP A 3 11.06 -2.87 1.20
N MET A 4 10.95 -3.10 -0.10
CA MET A 4 10.50 -2.10 -1.08
C MET A 4 9.06 -1.65 -0.81
N ILE A 5 8.15 -2.59 -0.56
CA ILE A 5 6.75 -2.24 -0.26
C ILE A 5 6.65 -1.58 1.12
N ARG A 6 7.47 -2.00 2.11
CA ARG A 6 7.55 -1.34 3.42
C ARG A 6 7.99 0.12 3.28
N GLU A 7 9.09 0.37 2.57
CA GLU A 7 9.58 1.72 2.32
C GLU A 7 8.52 2.55 1.59
N ALA A 8 7.91 2.00 0.54
CA ALA A 8 6.86 2.66 -0.19
C ALA A 8 5.69 3.05 0.71
N VAL A 9 5.25 2.16 1.61
CA VAL A 9 4.18 2.41 2.58
C VAL A 9 4.57 3.52 3.57
N LEU A 10 5.79 3.51 4.09
CA LEU A 10 6.28 4.53 5.04
C LEU A 10 6.46 5.91 4.39
N SER A 11 6.76 5.95 3.09
CA SER A 11 6.88 7.19 2.32
C SER A 11 5.53 7.80 1.93
N GLN A 12 4.39 7.16 2.23
CA GLN A 12 3.09 7.68 1.84
C GLN A 12 2.59 8.79 2.76
N THR A 13 2.09 9.87 2.16
CA THR A 13 1.27 10.86 2.86
C THR A 13 -0.07 10.23 3.24
N GLN A 14 -0.47 10.36 4.50
CA GLN A 14 -1.69 9.72 5.01
C GLN A 14 -2.95 10.57 4.78
N PRO A 15 -4.11 9.94 4.51
CA PRO A 15 -4.29 8.52 4.23
C PRO A 15 -3.85 8.15 2.79
N PHE A 16 -3.52 6.88 2.56
CA PHE A 16 -3.00 6.43 1.26
C PHE A 16 -3.76 5.24 0.68
N THR A 17 -3.52 4.93 -0.59
CA THR A 17 -4.16 3.84 -1.34
C THR A 17 -3.12 2.91 -1.96
N LEU A 18 -3.54 1.72 -2.39
CA LEU A 18 -2.65 0.78 -3.09
C LEU A 18 -2.13 1.39 -4.40
N ARG A 19 -2.91 2.26 -5.04
CA ARG A 19 -2.46 2.97 -6.24
C ARG A 19 -1.26 3.85 -5.93
N GLN A 20 -1.32 4.68 -4.90
CA GLN A 20 -0.20 5.56 -4.52
C GLN A 20 1.06 4.76 -4.12
N VAL A 21 0.89 3.62 -3.45
CA VAL A 21 2.01 2.71 -3.15
C VAL A 21 2.64 2.15 -4.43
N ARG A 22 1.82 1.73 -5.40
CA ARG A 22 2.32 1.24 -6.70
C ARG A 22 3.00 2.34 -7.50
N ASP A 23 2.43 3.54 -7.53
CA ASP A 23 2.98 4.68 -8.25
C ASP A 23 4.35 5.07 -7.67
N TYR A 24 4.49 5.07 -6.33
CA TYR A 24 5.78 5.27 -5.68
C TYR A 24 6.79 4.18 -6.05
N ILE A 25 6.38 2.91 -6.01
CA ILE A 25 7.25 1.78 -6.37
C ILE A 25 7.69 1.86 -7.81
N GLU A 26 6.79 2.20 -8.74
CA GLU A 26 7.14 2.34 -10.16
C GLU A 26 8.10 3.51 -10.40
N ALA A 27 7.93 4.62 -9.66
CA ALA A 27 8.81 5.78 -9.76
C ALA A 27 10.23 5.50 -9.25
N GLN A 28 10.37 4.71 -8.17
CA GLN A 28 11.68 4.34 -7.60
C GLN A 28 12.30 3.10 -8.29
N PHE A 29 11.46 2.16 -8.72
CA PHE A 29 11.84 0.87 -9.28
C PHE A 29 11.00 0.56 -10.54
N PRO A 30 11.38 1.08 -11.71
CA PRO A 30 10.64 0.87 -12.95
C PRO A 30 10.41 -0.62 -13.26
N GLY A 31 9.17 -0.99 -13.58
CA GLY A 31 8.74 -2.37 -13.85
C GLY A 31 8.49 -3.23 -12.60
N ALA A 32 8.78 -2.74 -11.39
CA ALA A 32 8.52 -3.47 -10.17
C ALA A 32 7.03 -3.46 -9.78
N ALA A 33 6.28 -2.40 -10.11
CA ALA A 33 4.86 -2.31 -9.79
C ALA A 33 4.00 -3.29 -10.60
N ALA A 34 4.51 -3.80 -11.72
CA ALA A 34 3.86 -4.86 -12.51
C ALA A 34 3.72 -6.18 -11.73
N LYS A 35 4.59 -6.42 -10.75
CA LYS A 35 4.53 -7.63 -9.90
C LYS A 35 3.51 -7.52 -8.77
N ILE A 36 3.03 -6.31 -8.50
CA ILE A 36 1.98 -6.05 -7.52
C ILE A 36 0.66 -6.11 -8.30
N PRO A 37 -0.37 -6.86 -7.88
CA PRO A 37 -1.68 -6.82 -8.52
C PRO A 37 -2.36 -5.46 -8.35
N SER A 38 -3.06 -4.97 -9.38
CA SER A 38 -3.75 -3.64 -9.36
C SER A 38 -5.18 -3.72 -8.84
N GLU A 39 -5.56 -4.89 -8.34
CA GLU A 39 -6.87 -5.16 -7.77
C GLU A 39 -7.15 -4.24 -6.57
N ARG A 40 -8.40 -4.21 -6.10
CA ARG A 40 -8.79 -3.45 -4.89
C ARG A 40 -7.90 -3.75 -3.68
N TYR A 41 -7.27 -4.93 -3.67
CA TYR A 41 -6.49 -5.46 -2.57
C TYR A 41 -5.24 -6.16 -3.08
N SER A 42 -4.07 -5.87 -2.48
CA SER A 42 -2.83 -6.59 -2.77
C SER A 42 -2.52 -7.56 -1.63
N LYS A 43 -2.30 -8.84 -1.97
CA LYS A 43 -1.84 -9.87 -1.02
C LYS A 43 -0.54 -9.46 -0.34
N GLU A 44 0.32 -8.72 -1.03
CA GLU A 44 1.61 -8.27 -0.48
C GLU A 44 1.45 -7.17 0.57
N LEU A 45 0.55 -6.20 0.34
CA LEU A 45 0.18 -5.22 1.36
C LEU A 45 -0.48 -5.91 2.56
N TYR A 46 -1.35 -6.88 2.32
CA TYR A 46 -1.94 -7.62 3.44
C TYR A 46 -0.93 -8.40 4.25
N ALA A 47 0.05 -9.03 3.59
CA ALA A 47 1.13 -9.72 4.27
C ALA A 47 1.87 -8.75 5.22
N LEU A 48 2.22 -7.54 4.76
CA LEU A 48 2.84 -6.50 5.60
C LEU A 48 1.94 -6.05 6.74
N ARG A 49 0.63 -5.89 6.49
CA ARG A 49 -0.33 -5.59 7.55
C ARG A 49 -0.36 -6.66 8.62
N VAL A 50 -0.39 -7.94 8.24
CA VAL A 50 -0.48 -9.05 9.20
C VAL A 50 0.86 -9.25 9.93
N SER A 51 1.98 -9.22 9.22
CA SER A 51 3.29 -9.49 9.82
C SER A 51 3.84 -8.33 10.64
N GLU A 52 3.58 -7.09 10.22
CA GLU A 52 4.22 -5.91 10.81
C GLU A 52 3.22 -4.93 11.43
N ARG A 53 1.91 -5.12 11.20
CA ARG A 53 0.83 -4.28 11.74
C ARG A 53 1.05 -2.78 11.50
N LEU A 54 1.74 -2.44 10.40
CA LEU A 54 2.19 -1.10 10.05
C LEU A 54 1.06 -0.13 9.71
N PHE A 55 -0.11 -0.64 9.28
CA PHE A 55 -1.24 0.18 8.87
C PHE A 55 -2.56 -0.52 9.09
N ASP A 56 -3.61 0.29 9.27
CA ASP A 56 -5.00 -0.14 9.32
C ASP A 56 -5.70 0.13 8.00
N ILE A 57 -6.66 -0.74 7.67
CA ILE A 57 -7.52 -0.60 6.49
C ILE A 57 -8.79 0.10 6.95
N SER A 58 -9.04 1.31 6.45
CA SER A 58 -10.31 2.00 6.62
C SER A 58 -11.26 1.54 5.53
N SER A 59 -12.31 0.79 5.91
CA SER A 59 -13.38 0.35 5.01
C SER A 59 -14.24 1.48 4.44
N LYS A 60 -14.09 2.72 4.95
CA LYS A 60 -14.63 3.92 4.31
C LYS A 60 -13.70 4.34 3.18
N GLY A 61 -13.69 3.55 2.09
CA GLY A 61 -13.16 4.01 0.83
C GLY A 61 -13.94 5.25 0.38
N GLU A 62 -13.27 6.19 -0.30
CA GLU A 62 -13.97 7.23 -1.04
C GLU A 62 -15.07 6.59 -1.90
N LYS A 63 -16.23 7.27 -2.02
CA LYS A 63 -17.37 6.84 -2.83
C LYS A 63 -16.87 6.41 -4.22
N GLY A 64 -16.67 5.10 -4.45
CA GLY A 64 -15.97 4.59 -5.64
C GLY A 64 -15.13 3.31 -5.45
N GLY A 65 -14.78 2.91 -4.22
CA GLY A 65 -14.39 1.52 -3.93
C GLY A 65 -12.90 1.17 -3.91
N ALA A 66 -12.00 2.14 -3.73
CA ALA A 66 -10.62 1.84 -3.34
C ALA A 66 -10.49 1.72 -1.82
N HIS A 67 -9.74 0.72 -1.35
CA HIS A 67 -9.38 0.64 0.07
C HIS A 67 -8.40 1.77 0.43
N VAL A 68 -8.70 2.45 1.53
CA VAL A 68 -7.86 3.52 2.08
C VAL A 68 -7.13 2.97 3.30
N TYR A 69 -5.81 3.17 3.32
CA TYR A 69 -4.90 2.70 4.34
C TYR A 69 -4.40 3.89 5.18
N LYS A 70 -4.20 3.66 6.48
CA LYS A 70 -3.61 4.61 7.41
C LYS A 70 -2.51 3.94 8.19
N LEU A 71 -1.31 4.51 8.22
CA LEU A 71 -0.24 4.00 9.08
C LEU A 71 -0.72 4.00 10.52
N LYS A 72 -0.39 2.94 11.24
CA LYS A 72 -0.61 2.86 12.66
C LYS A 72 0.41 3.78 13.33
N ALA A 73 -0.05 4.67 14.21
CA ALA A 73 0.87 5.44 15.04
C ALA A 73 1.72 4.48 15.86
N ALA A 74 3.04 4.72 15.88
CA ALA A 74 4.00 3.96 16.67
C ALA A 74 3.72 4.11 18.17
#